data_AF-A0A838TGA7-F1
#
_entry.id   AF-A0A838TGA7-F1
#
_cell.length_a   1.000
_cell.length_b   1.000
_cell.length_c   1.000
_cell.angle_alpha   90.00
_cell.angle_beta   90.00
_cell.angle_gamma   90.00
#
_symmetry.space_group_name_H-M   'P 1'
#
loop_
_entity.id
_entity.type
_entity.pdbx_description
1 polymer ?
#
loop_
_entity_poly.entity_id
_entity_poly.type
_entity_poly.pdbx_seq_one_letter_code
_entity_poly.pdbx_strand_id
1 'polypeptide(L)'
;AGAGAAGGLGFGLLTFCNARIRSGFEVVADATNLREKIARADIVITGEGKLDRQTLTGKGPAGVAQLARAAGKPVFAIAGQATEDAEVRQLFDGVTTLRGTFPDHSDTVQMLELRARELALSEDVFRATP
;
A
#
# COMPACT_ATOMS: atom_id res chain seq x y z
N ALA A 1 -14.06 1.67 19.26
CA ALA A 1 -12.79 0.93 19.16
C ALA A 1 -11.63 1.92 19.19
N GLY A 2 -10.47 1.58 19.79
CA GLY A 2 -9.25 2.42 19.81
C GLY A 2 -8.98 3.23 21.10
N ALA A 3 -9.89 3.24 22.08
CA ALA A 3 -9.65 3.88 23.38
C ALA A 3 -8.52 3.20 24.20
N GLY A 4 -8.29 1.91 24.00
CA GLY A 4 -7.17 1.17 24.62
C GLY A 4 -5.82 1.35 23.93
N ALA A 5 -5.73 2.11 22.84
CA ALA A 5 -4.48 2.31 22.12
C ALA A 5 -3.41 2.95 23.03
N ALA A 6 -2.16 2.51 22.87
CA ALA A 6 -1.01 2.92 23.66
C ALA A 6 -1.27 2.88 25.18
N GLY A 7 -1.89 1.80 25.67
CA GLY A 7 -2.11 1.58 27.11
C GLY A 7 -3.20 2.47 27.74
N GLY A 8 -4.18 2.93 26.95
CA GLY A 8 -5.28 3.78 27.44
C GLY A 8 -5.08 5.28 27.16
N LEU A 9 -3.97 5.68 26.55
CA LEU A 9 -3.78 7.05 26.06
C LEU A 9 -4.89 7.48 25.10
N GLY A 10 -5.38 6.56 24.26
CA GLY A 10 -6.53 6.82 23.39
C GLY A 10 -7.76 7.30 24.17
N PHE A 11 -8.05 6.71 25.33
CA PHE A 11 -9.15 7.11 26.19
C PHE A 11 -8.93 8.51 26.78
N GLY A 12 -7.72 8.82 27.24
CA GLY A 12 -7.39 10.14 27.76
C GLY A 12 -7.56 11.25 26.72
N LEU A 13 -7.06 11.04 25.50
CA LEU A 13 -7.19 12.01 24.41
C LEU A 13 -8.65 12.24 24.00
N LEU A 14 -9.44 11.17 23.92
CA LEU A 14 -10.88 11.26 23.64
C LEU A 14 -11.62 12.05 24.73
N THR A 15 -11.31 11.78 25.99
CA THR A 15 -12.06 12.32 27.14
C THR A 15 -11.66 13.75 27.48
N PHE A 16 -10.37 14.06 27.46
CA PHE A 16 -9.84 15.32 27.99
C PHE A 16 -9.38 16.30 26.92
N CYS A 17 -9.10 15.84 25.70
CA CYS A 17 -8.58 16.69 24.63
C CYS A 17 -9.57 16.85 23.47
N ASN A 18 -10.79 16.34 23.62
CA ASN A 18 -11.83 16.35 22.58
C ASN A 18 -11.34 15.74 21.25
N ALA A 19 -10.40 14.79 21.32
CA ALA A 19 -9.80 14.16 20.17
C ALA A 19 -10.81 13.24 19.46
N ARG A 20 -10.51 12.90 18.21
CA ARG A 20 -11.31 11.94 17.42
C ARG A 20 -10.43 10.82 16.93
N ILE A 21 -10.91 9.58 17.05
CA ILE A 21 -10.25 8.44 16.43
C ILE A 21 -10.51 8.47 14.93
N ARG A 22 -9.44 8.35 14.15
CA ARG A 22 -9.47 8.26 12.69
C ARG A 22 -8.65 7.04 12.25
N SER A 23 -8.91 6.54 11.05
CA SER A 23 -8.04 5.54 10.42
C SER A 23 -6.63 6.11 10.27
N GLY A 24 -5.61 5.31 10.64
CA GLY A 24 -4.22 5.73 10.50
C GLY A 24 -3.84 6.01 9.04
N PHE A 25 -4.36 5.20 8.11
CA PHE A 25 -4.16 5.44 6.67
C PHE A 25 -4.73 6.79 6.25
N GLU A 26 -5.96 7.10 6.65
CA GLU A 26 -6.61 8.39 6.32
C GLU A 26 -5.82 9.58 6.84
N VAL A 27 -5.31 9.50 8.07
CA VAL A 27 -4.48 10.56 8.66
C VAL A 27 -3.21 10.78 7.85
N VAL A 28 -2.51 9.71 7.44
CA VAL A 28 -1.29 9.82 6.63
C VAL A 28 -1.60 10.29 5.21
N ALA A 29 -2.68 9.78 4.59
CA ALA A 29 -3.10 10.16 3.24
C ALA A 29 -3.43 11.66 3.15
N ASP A 30 -4.14 12.20 4.15
CA ASP A 30 -4.42 13.63 4.25
C ASP A 30 -3.14 14.43 4.49
N ALA A 31 -2.31 14.04 5.47
CA ALA A 31 -1.10 14.77 5.83
C ALA A 31 -0.06 14.82 4.70
N THR A 32 -0.11 13.87 3.76
CA THR A 32 0.82 13.78 2.64
C THR A 32 0.24 14.25 1.30
N ASN A 33 -1.02 14.72 1.29
CA ASN A 33 -1.80 15.03 0.08
C ASN A 33 -1.78 13.89 -0.94
N LEU A 34 -1.91 12.66 -0.45
CA LEU A 34 -1.73 11.46 -1.27
C LEU A 34 -2.74 11.37 -2.42
N ARG A 35 -3.99 11.78 -2.19
CA ARG A 35 -5.06 11.76 -3.20
C ARG A 35 -4.73 12.60 -4.42
N GLU A 36 -4.21 13.81 -4.20
CA GLU A 36 -3.84 14.74 -5.28
C GLU A 36 -2.63 14.22 -6.06
N LYS A 37 -1.66 13.61 -5.36
CA LYS A 37 -0.51 12.96 -6.00
C LYS A 37 -0.94 11.79 -6.87
N ILE A 38 -1.83 10.93 -6.37
CA ILE A 38 -2.40 9.81 -7.13
C ILE A 38 -3.14 10.31 -8.37
N ALA A 39 -3.99 11.34 -8.23
CA ALA A 39 -4.75 11.88 -9.36
C ALA A 39 -3.86 12.37 -10.53
N ARG A 40 -2.66 12.86 -10.22
CA ARG A 40 -1.67 13.34 -11.19
C ARG A 40 -0.70 12.26 -11.68
N ALA A 41 -0.65 11.10 -11.03
CA ALA A 41 0.25 10.02 -11.42
C ALA A 41 -0.27 9.29 -12.66
N ASP A 42 0.64 8.77 -13.47
CA ASP A 42 0.30 7.85 -14.55
C ASP A 42 0.06 6.43 -13.98
N ILE A 43 0.86 6.05 -12.99
CA ILE A 43 0.84 4.74 -12.34
C ILE A 43 1.07 4.90 -10.84
N VAL A 44 0.43 4.04 -10.04
CA VAL A 44 0.64 3.96 -8.59
C VAL A 44 1.33 2.65 -8.23
N ILE A 45 2.42 2.73 -7.46
CA ILE A 45 3.10 1.56 -6.90
C ILE A 45 3.03 1.64 -5.38
N THR A 46 2.66 0.54 -4.73
CA THR A 46 2.59 0.42 -3.27
C THR A 46 3.19 -0.90 -2.80
N GLY A 47 3.23 -1.14 -1.48
CA GLY A 47 3.82 -2.35 -0.94
C GLY A 47 3.78 -2.45 0.57
N GLU A 48 3.93 -3.68 1.06
CA GLU A 48 4.23 -3.98 2.47
C GLU A 48 5.06 -5.27 2.56
N GLY A 49 5.54 -5.60 3.75
CA GLY A 49 6.35 -6.81 3.95
C GLY A 49 5.63 -8.10 3.55
N LYS A 50 4.32 -8.18 3.79
CA LYS A 50 3.49 -9.33 3.45
C LYS A 50 2.07 -8.91 3.07
N LEU A 51 1.66 -9.23 1.85
CA LEU A 51 0.27 -9.10 1.38
C LEU A 51 -0.49 -10.39 1.75
N ASP A 52 -1.46 -10.28 2.65
CA ASP A 52 -2.36 -11.35 3.04
C ASP A 52 -3.76 -10.81 3.37
N ARG A 53 -4.67 -11.64 3.91
CA ARG A 53 -6.03 -11.17 4.23
C ARG A 53 -6.08 -10.00 5.21
N GLN A 54 -5.03 -9.78 6.02
CA GLN A 54 -4.99 -8.59 6.88
C GLN A 54 -4.76 -7.32 6.07
N THR A 55 -4.28 -7.39 4.83
CA THR A 55 -4.20 -6.25 3.92
C THR A 55 -5.60 -5.74 3.58
N LEU A 56 -6.58 -6.65 3.41
CA LEU A 56 -7.98 -6.31 3.08
C LEU A 56 -8.66 -5.44 4.15
N THR A 57 -8.18 -5.45 5.39
CA THR A 57 -8.79 -4.72 6.50
C THR A 57 -8.46 -3.21 6.51
N GLY A 58 -7.97 -2.67 5.39
CA GLY A 58 -7.70 -1.24 5.25
C GLY A 58 -6.30 -0.82 5.69
N LYS A 59 -5.31 -1.73 5.60
CA LYS A 59 -3.89 -1.37 5.73
C LYS A 59 -3.44 -0.49 4.56
N GLY A 60 -2.24 0.09 4.71
CA GLY A 60 -1.63 1.01 3.74
C GLY A 60 -1.82 0.60 2.27
N PRO A 61 -1.42 -0.61 1.84
CA PRO A 61 -1.54 -1.01 0.44
C PRO A 61 -2.97 -1.08 -0.09
N ALA A 62 -3.91 -1.60 0.69
CA ALA A 62 -5.32 -1.64 0.29
C ALA A 62 -5.92 -0.22 0.19
N GLY A 63 -5.57 0.66 1.13
CA GLY A 63 -5.98 2.06 1.07
C GLY A 63 -5.45 2.76 -0.18
N VAL A 64 -4.17 2.56 -0.51
CA VAL A 64 -3.57 3.11 -1.75
C VAL A 64 -4.26 2.56 -2.99
N ALA A 65 -4.51 1.25 -3.05
CA ALA A 65 -5.21 0.61 -4.16
C ALA A 65 -6.62 1.18 -4.36
N GLN A 66 -7.38 1.36 -3.27
CA GLN A 66 -8.72 1.96 -3.34
C GLN A 66 -8.67 3.40 -3.87
N LEU A 67 -7.74 4.22 -3.39
CA LEU A 67 -7.59 5.60 -3.88
C LEU A 67 -7.18 5.64 -5.36
N ALA A 68 -6.25 4.78 -5.77
CA ALA A 68 -5.81 4.69 -7.16
C ALA A 68 -6.95 4.28 -8.09
N ARG A 69 -7.70 3.21 -7.75
CA ARG A 69 -8.85 2.75 -8.53
C ARG A 69 -9.95 3.80 -8.60
N ALA A 70 -10.24 4.50 -7.50
CA ALA A 70 -11.21 5.60 -7.49
C ALA A 70 -10.80 6.77 -8.40
N ALA A 71 -9.49 6.99 -8.58
CA ALA A 71 -8.95 7.98 -9.50
C ALA A 71 -8.73 7.45 -10.94
N GLY A 72 -9.16 6.21 -11.23
CA GLY A 72 -8.95 5.57 -12.53
C GLY A 72 -7.48 5.31 -12.86
N LYS A 73 -6.62 5.15 -11.84
CA LYS A 73 -5.18 4.93 -12.01
C LYS A 73 -4.83 3.46 -11.88
N PRO A 74 -3.96 2.94 -12.75
CA PRO A 74 -3.43 1.59 -12.59
C PRO A 74 -2.57 1.52 -11.33
N VAL A 75 -2.71 0.42 -10.59
CA VAL A 75 -2.07 0.24 -9.29
C VAL A 75 -1.43 -1.13 -9.15
N PHE A 76 -0.15 -1.12 -8.80
CA PHE A 76 0.65 -2.33 -8.65
C PHE A 76 1.23 -2.43 -7.25
N ALA A 77 1.44 -3.67 -6.79
CA ALA A 77 2.06 -3.92 -5.49
C ALA A 77 3.41 -4.62 -5.63
N ILE A 78 4.40 -4.13 -4.88
CA ILE A 78 5.66 -4.83 -4.64
C ILE A 78 5.70 -5.23 -3.16
N ALA A 79 5.78 -6.54 -2.89
CA ALA A 79 5.73 -7.06 -1.52
C ALA A 79 6.87 -8.01 -1.21
N GLY A 80 7.28 -8.08 0.06
CA GLY A 80 8.26 -9.09 0.49
C GLY A 80 7.73 -10.50 0.27
N GLN A 81 6.46 -10.72 0.59
CA GLN A 81 5.71 -11.95 0.33
C GLN A 81 4.28 -11.61 -0.04
N ALA A 82 3.63 -12.44 -0.86
CA ALA A 82 2.22 -12.34 -1.15
C ALA A 82 1.56 -13.71 -1.08
N THR A 83 0.36 -13.77 -0.52
CA THR A 83 -0.48 -14.98 -0.57
C THR A 83 -1.12 -15.13 -1.96
N GLU A 84 -1.48 -16.34 -2.33
CA GLU A 84 -2.29 -16.64 -3.52
C GLU A 84 -3.79 -16.36 -3.32
N ASP A 85 -4.15 -15.63 -2.26
CA ASP A 85 -5.54 -15.24 -2.00
C ASP A 85 -6.03 -14.30 -3.12
N ALA A 86 -7.06 -14.73 -3.84
CA ALA A 86 -7.58 -14.02 -4.99
C ALA A 86 -8.12 -12.62 -4.64
N GLU A 87 -8.76 -12.46 -3.48
CA GLU A 87 -9.32 -11.17 -3.06
C GLU A 87 -8.20 -10.15 -2.80
N VAL A 88 -7.10 -10.59 -2.20
CA VAL A 88 -5.92 -9.74 -1.97
C VAL A 88 -5.28 -9.33 -3.30
N ARG A 89 -5.14 -10.27 -4.24
CA ARG A 89 -4.50 -10.00 -5.54
C ARG A 89 -5.34 -9.08 -6.41
N GLN A 90 -6.66 -9.22 -6.40
CA GLN A 90 -7.60 -8.39 -7.20
C GLN A 90 -7.59 -6.90 -6.82
N LEU A 91 -7.09 -6.54 -5.64
CA LEU A 91 -6.90 -5.14 -5.28
C LEU A 91 -5.93 -4.41 -6.23
N PHE A 92 -5.01 -5.13 -6.85
CA PHE A 92 -3.96 -4.59 -7.70
C PHE A 92 -4.10 -5.10 -9.13
N ASP A 93 -3.58 -4.33 -10.08
CA ASP A 93 -3.49 -4.72 -11.49
C ASP A 93 -2.28 -5.66 -11.72
N GLY A 94 -1.34 -5.71 -10.77
CA GLY A 94 -0.29 -6.71 -10.70
C GLY A 94 0.42 -6.74 -9.35
N VAL A 95 0.94 -7.91 -8.98
CA VAL A 95 1.65 -8.12 -7.70
C VAL A 95 2.99 -8.80 -7.96
N THR A 96 4.07 -8.11 -7.62
CA THR A 96 5.44 -8.61 -7.71
C THR A 96 5.97 -8.90 -6.31
N THR A 97 6.52 -10.10 -6.10
CA THR A 97 7.15 -10.45 -4.81
C THR A 97 8.67 -10.35 -4.90
N LEU A 98 9.32 -9.99 -3.80
CA LEU A 98 10.78 -9.94 -3.70
C LEU A 98 11.44 -11.34 -3.54
N ARG A 99 10.70 -12.46 -3.71
CA ARG A 99 11.27 -13.81 -3.59
C ARG A 99 12.28 -14.13 -4.72
N GLY A 100 13.39 -14.75 -4.33
CA GLY A 100 14.50 -15.24 -5.17
C GLY A 100 15.75 -15.55 -4.32
N THR A 101 16.73 -16.29 -4.86
CA THR A 101 18.08 -16.43 -4.27
C THR A 101 18.92 -15.20 -4.62
N PHE A 102 19.21 -14.38 -3.61
CA PHE A 102 20.06 -13.19 -3.78
C PHE A 102 21.29 -13.31 -2.86
N PRO A 103 22.49 -12.89 -3.30
CA PRO A 103 23.72 -13.18 -2.57
C PRO A 103 23.80 -12.54 -1.18
N ASP A 104 23.02 -11.49 -0.90
CA ASP A 104 23.04 -10.81 0.39
C ASP A 104 21.78 -9.92 0.58
N HIS A 105 21.30 -9.79 1.82
CA HIS A 105 20.18 -8.90 2.20
C HIS A 105 20.56 -7.41 2.18
N SER A 106 21.86 -7.13 2.04
CA SER A 106 22.47 -5.80 2.07
C SER A 106 21.98 -4.86 0.97
N ASP A 107 21.33 -5.36 -0.08
CA ASP A 107 20.87 -4.56 -1.23
C ASP A 107 19.35 -4.64 -1.48
N THR A 108 18.55 -4.60 -0.42
CA THR A 108 17.07 -4.52 -0.51
C THR A 108 16.58 -3.37 -1.41
N VAL A 109 17.33 -2.25 -1.46
CA VAL A 109 17.02 -1.11 -2.34
C VAL A 109 17.21 -1.49 -3.81
N GLN A 110 18.33 -2.10 -4.18
CA GLN A 110 18.57 -2.55 -5.57
C GLN A 110 17.51 -3.58 -5.99
N MET A 111 17.07 -4.42 -5.07
CA MET A 111 15.99 -5.39 -5.32
C MET A 111 14.66 -4.70 -5.64
N LEU A 112 14.31 -3.65 -4.90
CA LEU A 112 13.12 -2.85 -5.18
C LEU A 112 13.24 -2.13 -6.53
N GLU A 113 14.41 -1.56 -6.84
CA GLU A 113 14.67 -0.89 -8.11
C GLU A 113 14.56 -1.85 -9.30
N LEU A 114 15.14 -3.06 -9.21
CA LEU A 114 15.05 -4.08 -10.26
C LEU A 114 13.60 -4.47 -10.52
N ARG A 115 12.84 -4.80 -9.47
CA ARG A 115 11.43 -5.20 -9.61
C ARG A 115 10.55 -4.05 -10.11
N ALA A 116 10.82 -2.83 -9.69
CA ALA A 116 10.12 -1.66 -10.21
C ALA A 116 10.40 -1.45 -11.71
N ARG A 117 11.65 -1.68 -12.16
CA ARG A 117 12.00 -1.65 -13.59
C ARG A 117 11.32 -2.76 -14.38
N GLU A 118 11.34 -3.99 -13.89
CA GLU A 118 10.66 -5.11 -14.54
C GLU A 118 9.15 -4.85 -14.66
N LEU A 119 8.55 -4.32 -13.60
CA LEU A 119 7.15 -3.91 -13.61
C LEU A 119 6.90 -2.80 -14.65
N ALA A 120 7.74 -1.77 -14.69
CA ALA A 120 7.62 -0.68 -15.67
C ALA A 120 7.79 -1.15 -17.13
N LEU A 121 8.47 -2.29 -17.34
CA LEU A 121 8.69 -2.89 -18.66
C LEU A 121 7.66 -3.99 -18.98
N SER A 122 6.72 -4.31 -18.08
CA SER A 122 5.73 -5.34 -18.31
C SER A 122 4.64 -4.86 -19.27
N GLU A 123 4.11 -5.77 -20.09
CA GLU A 123 2.94 -5.46 -20.93
C GLU A 123 1.73 -5.04 -20.09
N ASP A 124 1.64 -5.48 -18.84
CA ASP A 124 0.55 -5.12 -17.92
C ASP A 124 0.55 -3.61 -17.65
N VAL A 125 1.72 -2.99 -17.49
CA VAL A 125 1.84 -1.53 -17.35
C VAL A 125 1.45 -0.83 -18.65
N PHE A 126 2.01 -1.26 -19.79
CA PHE A 126 1.71 -0.63 -21.08
C PHE A 126 0.23 -0.73 -21.47
N ARG A 127 -0.45 -1.86 -21.17
CA ARG A 127 -1.88 -2.03 -21.43
C ARG A 127 -2.77 -1.23 -20.47
N ALA A 128 -2.28 -0.88 -19.30
CA ALA A 128 -3.02 -0.16 -18.28
C ALA A 128 -2.90 1.38 -18.41
N THR A 129 -2.03 1.87 -19.29
CA THR A 129 -1.94 3.28 -19.67
C THR A 129 -2.77 3.52 -20.94
N PRO A 130 -3.69 4.49 -20.97
CA PRO A 130 -4.56 4.75 -22.13
C PRO A 130 -3.81 5.30 -23.35
#